data_AF-Q8VWS5-F1
#
_entry.id   AF-Q8VWS5-F1
#
_cell.length_a   1.000
_cell.length_b   1.000
_cell.length_c   1.000
_cell.angle_alpha   90.00
_cell.angle_beta   90.00
_cell.angle_gamma   90.00
#
_symmetry.space_group_name_H-M   'P 1'
#
loop_
_entity.id
_entity.type
_entity.pdbx_description
1 polymer ?
#
loop_
_entity_poly.entity_id
_entity_poly.type
_entity_poly.pdbx_seq_one_letter_code
_entity_poly.pdbx_strand_id
1 'polypeptide(L)'
;MADAEGDRMNLQLLDRVSKSFMSMEKGYGFLGIVGAVIISLILPLLFSSILIGRKNNRRRAIQVDSGGEEGITMRNSRFPTLVEVPWDGATTMAALFEQSCRKHADNRFLGTRKVISREFVEASGGRKFEKLHLGEYEWQTYGATFDRACNFASGLAKLG
;
A
#
# COMPACT_ATOMS: atom_id res chain seq x y z
N MET A 1 27.27 -24.80 31.20
CA MET A 1 28.16 -25.08 30.04
C MET A 1 27.96 -24.10 28.89
N ALA A 2 26.80 -23.44 28.76
CA ALA A 2 26.50 -22.45 27.71
C ALA A 2 27.09 -21.04 27.93
N ASP A 3 27.31 -20.62 29.19
CA ASP A 3 27.76 -19.24 29.48
C ASP A 3 29.22 -18.97 29.07
N ALA A 4 30.09 -19.98 29.15
CA ALA A 4 31.51 -19.85 28.79
C ALA A 4 31.73 -19.71 27.27
N GLU A 5 30.78 -20.17 26.45
CA GLU A 5 30.86 -20.14 24.98
C GLU A 5 30.35 -18.82 24.41
N GLY A 6 29.28 -18.26 25.00
CA GLY A 6 28.81 -16.91 24.69
C GLY A 6 29.83 -15.82 25.03
N ASP A 7 30.52 -15.97 26.16
CA ASP A 7 31.55 -15.01 26.58
C ASP A 7 32.81 -15.09 25.68
N ARG A 8 33.20 -16.32 25.27
CA ARG A 8 34.26 -16.53 24.28
C ARG A 8 33.95 -15.92 22.92
N MET A 9 32.72 -16.04 22.45
CA MET A 9 32.31 -15.51 21.16
C MET A 9 32.28 -13.97 21.17
N ASN A 10 31.85 -13.35 22.28
CA ASN A 10 31.95 -11.90 22.48
C ASN A 10 33.40 -11.41 22.56
N LEU A 11 34.27 -12.12 23.28
CA LEU A 11 35.71 -11.80 23.33
C LEU A 11 36.38 -11.88 21.96
N GLN A 12 36.01 -12.87 21.13
CA GLN A 12 36.53 -12.98 19.76
C GLN A 12 36.00 -11.86 18.85
N LEU A 13 34.76 -11.42 19.05
CA LEU A 13 34.16 -10.33 18.28
C LEU A 13 34.81 -8.99 18.66
N LEU A 14 35.01 -8.74 19.96
CA LEU A 14 35.69 -7.56 20.47
C LEU A 14 37.17 -7.53 20.03
N ASP A 15 37.87 -8.67 20.04
CA ASP A 15 39.25 -8.77 19.54
C ASP A 15 39.33 -8.48 18.03
N ARG A 16 38.36 -8.95 17.23
CA ARG A 16 38.29 -8.63 15.80
C ARG A 16 37.99 -7.16 15.53
N VAL A 17 37.06 -6.56 16.29
CA VAL A 17 36.73 -5.13 16.18
C VAL A 17 37.94 -4.28 16.59
N SER A 18 38.62 -4.65 17.68
CA SER A 18 39.84 -3.99 18.15
C SER A 18 40.97 -4.09 17.13
N LYS A 19 41.23 -5.28 16.56
CA LYS A 19 42.25 -5.47 15.51
C LYS A 19 41.94 -4.69 14.23
N SER A 20 40.66 -4.60 13.85
CA SER A 20 40.23 -3.79 12.71
C SER A 20 40.48 -2.29 12.97
N PHE A 21 40.20 -1.82 14.19
CA PHE A 21 40.46 -0.45 14.61
C PHE A 21 41.97 -0.12 14.63
N MET A 22 42.80 -1.00 15.21
CA MET A 22 44.26 -0.87 15.26
C MET A 22 44.91 -0.95 13.86
N SER A 23 44.34 -1.72 12.94
CA SER A 23 44.77 -1.77 11.55
C SER A 23 44.48 -0.46 10.81
N MET A 24 43.38 0.20 11.15
CA MET A 24 42.97 1.49 10.57
C MET A 24 43.86 2.64 11.07
N GLU A 25 44.31 2.59 12.33
CA GLU A 25 45.25 3.54 12.95
C GLU A 25 46.66 3.50 12.32
N LYS A 26 47.10 2.34 11.81
CA LYS A 26 48.41 2.20 11.14
C LYS A 26 48.44 2.78 9.72
N GLY A 27 47.29 2.93 9.06
CA GLY A 27 47.18 3.42 7.68
C GLY A 27 46.82 4.90 7.54
N TYR A 28 46.12 5.46 8.54
CA TYR A 28 45.73 6.86 8.60
C TYR A 28 46.23 7.45 9.92
N GLY A 29 47.11 8.45 9.87
CA GLY A 29 47.61 9.13 11.07
C GLY A 29 46.49 9.73 11.93
N PHE A 30 46.81 10.21 13.13
CA PHE A 30 45.85 10.72 14.13
C PHE A 30 44.71 11.59 13.56
N LEU A 31 45.01 12.46 12.57
CA LEU A 31 44.03 13.27 11.85
C LEU A 31 42.92 12.47 11.13
N GLY A 32 43.24 11.31 10.57
CA GLY A 32 42.27 10.45 9.89
C GLY A 32 41.32 9.76 10.85
N ILE A 33 41.79 9.37 12.04
CA ILE A 33 40.93 8.81 13.09
C ILE A 33 39.96 9.87 13.61
N VAL A 34 40.47 11.08 13.89
CA VAL A 34 39.64 12.21 14.32
C VAL A 34 38.57 12.53 13.26
N GLY A 35 38.95 12.54 11.97
CA GLY A 35 38.01 12.73 10.87
C GLY A 35 36.92 11.66 10.79
N ALA A 36 37.27 10.37 10.96
CA ALA A 36 36.30 9.28 10.93
C ALA A 36 35.29 9.34 12.09
N VAL A 37 35.75 9.69 13.29
CA VAL A 37 34.88 9.87 14.47
C VAL A 37 33.89 11.02 14.23
N ILE A 38 34.37 12.15 13.72
CA ILE A 38 33.53 13.31 13.40
C ILE A 38 32.46 12.94 12.36
N ILE A 39 32.85 12.27 11.27
CA ILE A 39 31.91 11.83 10.23
C ILE A 39 30.88 10.84 10.79
N SER A 40 31.29 9.93 11.67
CA SER A 40 30.40 8.93 12.28
C SER A 40 29.35 9.53 13.22
N LEU A 41 29.61 10.70 13.81
CA LEU A 41 28.65 11.42 14.63
C LEU A 41 27.76 12.34 13.80
N ILE A 42 28.34 13.03 12.82
CA ILE A 42 27.62 14.00 11.98
C ILE A 42 26.63 13.29 11.04
N LEU A 43 27.03 12.19 10.40
CA LEU A 43 26.21 11.54 9.38
C LEU A 43 24.86 11.01 9.94
N PRO A 44 24.80 10.31 11.10
CA PRO A 44 23.54 9.88 11.71
C PRO A 44 22.70 11.04 12.24
N LEU A 45 23.32 12.12 12.74
CA LEU A 45 22.59 13.29 13.23
C LEU A 45 21.93 14.04 12.07
N LEU A 46 22.63 14.23 10.95
CA LEU A 46 22.05 14.82 9.75
C LEU A 46 20.94 13.92 9.17
N PHE A 47 21.18 12.61 9.06
CA PHE A 47 20.18 11.67 8.53
C PHE A 47 18.92 11.57 9.40
N SER A 48 19.07 11.57 10.73
CA SER A 48 17.93 11.55 11.65
C SER A 48 17.10 12.82 11.59
N SER A 49 17.71 14.00 11.44
CA SER A 49 16.98 15.26 11.31
C SER A 49 16.10 15.33 10.04
N ILE A 50 16.59 14.76 8.92
CA ILE A 50 15.85 14.68 7.66
C ILE A 50 14.65 13.72 7.77
N LEU A 51 14.78 12.62 8.52
CA LEU A 51 13.72 11.63 8.69
C LEU A 51 12.68 12.04 9.74
N ILE A 52 13.10 12.65 10.85
CA ILE A 52 12.24 13.00 12.00
C ILE A 52 11.44 14.29 11.78
N GLY A 53 11.90 15.19 10.90
CA GLY A 53 11.23 16.46 10.61
C GLY A 53 9.88 16.35 9.88
N ARG A 54 9.49 15.16 9.39
CA ARG A 54 8.30 14.97 8.56
C ARG A 54 7.06 14.57 9.37
N LYS A 55 6.79 15.25 10.48
CA LYS A 55 5.50 15.11 11.18
C LYS A 55 4.41 15.82 10.37
N ASN A 56 3.83 15.09 9.42
CA ASN A 56 2.70 15.54 8.64
C ASN A 56 1.48 15.69 9.55
N ASN A 57 1.29 16.89 10.11
CA ASN A 57 0.05 17.24 10.80
C ASN A 57 -1.06 17.41 9.75
N ARG A 58 -1.59 16.28 9.24
CA ARG A 58 -2.65 16.26 8.23
C ARG A 58 -3.93 16.75 8.88
N ARG A 59 -4.11 18.07 8.95
CA ARG A 59 -5.39 18.69 9.30
C ARG A 59 -6.41 18.21 8.27
N ARG A 60 -7.34 17.34 8.68
CA ARG A 60 -8.36 16.76 7.78
C ARG A 60 -9.54 17.70 7.56
N ALA A 61 -9.77 18.61 8.51
CA ALA A 61 -10.87 19.55 8.50
C ALA A 61 -10.35 20.99 8.59
N ILE A 62 -11.00 21.89 7.86
CA ILE A 62 -10.78 23.34 7.88
C ILE A 62 -12.12 23.98 8.26
N GLN A 63 -12.10 24.87 9.26
CA GLN A 63 -13.29 25.62 9.65
C GLN A 63 -13.65 26.63 8.55
N VAL A 64 -14.93 26.72 8.24
CA VAL A 64 -15.46 27.61 7.20
C VAL A 64 -16.65 28.37 7.77
N ASP A 65 -16.75 29.64 7.40
CA ASP A 65 -17.94 30.44 7.67
C ASP A 65 -19.08 29.99 6.76
N SER A 66 -20.12 29.41 7.35
CA SER A 66 -21.32 28.94 6.63
C SER A 66 -22.33 30.05 6.35
N GLY A 67 -22.11 31.28 6.82
CA GLY A 67 -23.02 32.42 6.58
C GLY A 67 -24.45 32.22 7.12
N GLY A 68 -24.66 31.24 8.00
CA GLY A 68 -25.97 30.80 8.53
C GLY A 68 -25.98 30.73 10.06
N GLU A 69 -26.68 29.75 10.63
CA GLU A 69 -26.78 29.55 12.09
C GLU A 69 -25.40 29.43 12.78
N GLU A 70 -25.34 29.86 14.03
CA GLU A 70 -24.13 29.73 14.85
C GLU A 70 -23.76 28.25 15.04
N GLY A 71 -22.70 27.81 14.37
CA GLY A 71 -22.25 26.43 14.39
C GLY A 71 -20.82 26.25 13.91
N ILE A 72 -20.20 25.14 14.29
CA ILE A 72 -18.86 24.77 13.84
C ILE A 72 -18.99 24.07 12.48
N THR A 73 -18.95 24.85 11.41
CA THR A 73 -18.90 24.29 10.05
C THR A 73 -17.48 23.94 9.67
N MET A 74 -17.27 22.68 9.30
CA MET A 74 -15.97 22.11 8.94
C MET A 74 -16.06 21.52 7.52
N ARG A 75 -15.10 21.87 6.66
CA ARG A 75 -14.94 21.23 5.34
C ARG A 75 -13.70 20.34 5.29
N ASN A 76 -13.69 19.38 4.37
CA ASN A 76 -12.49 18.61 4.07
C ASN A 76 -11.34 19.53 3.60
N SER A 77 -10.13 19.35 4.13
CA SER A 77 -8.99 20.20 3.76
C SER A 77 -8.52 19.99 2.32
N ARG A 78 -8.80 18.83 1.72
CA ARG A 78 -8.35 18.48 0.36
C ARG A 78 -9.17 19.15 -0.74
N PHE A 79 -10.43 19.47 -0.47
CA PHE A 79 -11.35 19.99 -1.48
C PHE A 79 -11.88 21.36 -1.01
N PRO A 80 -11.69 22.43 -1.80
CA PRO A 80 -12.17 23.77 -1.44
C PRO A 80 -13.69 23.87 -1.49
N THR A 81 -14.34 23.03 -2.29
CA THR A 81 -15.78 23.01 -2.55
C THR A 81 -16.34 21.61 -2.33
N LEU A 82 -17.68 21.49 -2.30
CA LEU A 82 -18.36 20.20 -2.28
C LEU A 82 -17.97 19.41 -3.54
N VAL A 83 -17.59 18.15 -3.35
CA VAL A 83 -17.27 17.24 -4.45
C VAL A 83 -18.59 16.68 -4.98
N GLU A 84 -19.12 17.31 -6.04
CA GLU A 84 -20.36 16.88 -6.69
C GLU A 84 -20.17 15.62 -7.54
N VAL A 85 -19.02 15.53 -8.21
CA VAL A 85 -18.62 14.35 -9.00
C VAL A 85 -17.36 13.75 -8.39
N PRO A 86 -17.27 12.41 -8.23
CA PRO A 86 -16.09 11.77 -7.66
C PRO A 86 -14.79 12.14 -8.38
N TRP A 87 -14.89 12.44 -9.69
CA TRP A 87 -13.80 12.78 -10.60
C TRP A 87 -14.28 13.79 -11.64
N ASP A 88 -13.43 14.76 -11.98
CA ASP A 88 -13.74 15.77 -13.00
C ASP A 88 -14.10 15.09 -14.34
N GLY A 89 -15.23 15.51 -14.92
CA GLY A 89 -15.76 15.00 -16.19
C GLY A 89 -16.67 13.77 -16.10
N ALA A 90 -16.81 13.12 -14.93
CA ALA A 90 -17.70 11.98 -14.75
C ALA A 90 -19.11 12.40 -14.29
N THR A 91 -19.90 12.96 -15.20
CA THR A 91 -21.26 13.46 -14.90
C THR A 91 -22.32 12.36 -14.76
N THR A 92 -22.00 11.11 -15.08
CA THR A 92 -22.88 9.95 -14.95
C THR A 92 -22.14 8.75 -14.36
N MET A 93 -22.88 7.79 -13.80
CA MET A 93 -22.29 6.52 -13.33
C MET A 93 -21.58 5.75 -14.44
N ALA A 94 -22.09 5.81 -15.67
CA ALA A 94 -21.45 5.20 -16.83
C ALA A 94 -20.12 5.90 -17.17
N ALA A 95 -20.09 7.24 -17.18
CA ALA A 95 -18.87 8.00 -17.40
C ALA A 95 -17.82 7.76 -16.30
N LEU A 96 -18.26 7.63 -15.04
CA LEU A 96 -17.36 7.29 -13.93
C LEU A 96 -16.78 5.88 -14.08
N PHE A 97 -17.61 4.91 -14.49
CA PHE A 97 -17.18 3.54 -14.75
C PHE A 97 -16.16 3.49 -15.90
N GLU A 98 -16.46 4.14 -17.03
CA GLU A 98 -15.55 4.26 -18.18
C GLU A 98 -14.21 4.90 -17.79
N GLN A 99 -14.24 6.02 -17.07
CA GLN A 99 -13.03 6.70 -16.62
C GLN A 99 -12.18 5.82 -15.68
N SER A 100 -12.83 5.12 -14.75
CA SER A 100 -12.17 4.19 -13.83
C SER A 100 -11.51 3.04 -14.58
N CYS A 101 -12.23 2.46 -15.55
CA CYS A 101 -11.73 1.36 -16.36
C CYS A 101 -10.54 1.77 -17.23
N ARG A 102 -10.58 2.96 -17.85
CA ARG A 102 -9.46 3.49 -18.64
C ARG A 102 -8.23 3.77 -17.80
N LYS A 103 -8.41 4.37 -16.62
CA LYS A 103 -7.28 4.72 -15.74
C LYS A 103 -6.56 3.51 -15.18
N HIS A 104 -7.27 2.42 -14.93
CA HIS A 104 -6.75 1.23 -14.28
C HIS A 104 -6.78 -0.01 -15.20
N ALA A 105 -6.70 0.20 -16.51
CA ALA A 105 -6.98 -0.80 -17.54
C ALA A 105 -6.32 -2.17 -17.30
N ASP A 106 -5.06 -2.19 -16.87
CA ASP A 106 -4.27 -3.41 -16.68
C ASP A 106 -4.37 -4.03 -15.27
N ASN A 107 -5.04 -3.33 -14.34
CA ASN A 107 -5.20 -3.82 -12.96
C ASN A 107 -6.30 -4.88 -12.87
N ARG A 108 -6.19 -5.78 -11.88
CA ARG A 108 -7.23 -6.77 -11.57
C ARG A 108 -8.51 -6.07 -11.11
N PHE A 109 -9.65 -6.49 -11.65
CA PHE A 109 -10.96 -5.92 -11.35
C PHE A 109 -11.97 -6.96 -10.86
N LEU A 110 -12.35 -7.92 -11.71
CA LEU A 110 -13.31 -8.96 -11.37
C LEU A 110 -12.62 -10.29 -11.15
N GLY A 111 -12.88 -10.93 -10.02
CA GLY A 111 -12.35 -12.24 -9.67
C GLY A 111 -13.43 -13.29 -9.62
N THR A 112 -13.26 -14.41 -10.31
CA THR A 112 -14.16 -15.57 -10.26
C THR A 112 -13.38 -16.81 -9.85
N ARG A 113 -13.95 -17.63 -8.96
CA ARG A 113 -13.32 -18.91 -8.60
C ARG A 113 -13.65 -19.98 -9.63
N LYS A 114 -12.63 -20.74 -10.03
CA LYS A 114 -12.81 -21.90 -10.90
C LYS A 114 -13.62 -22.98 -10.19
N VAL A 115 -14.67 -23.52 -10.81
CA VAL A 115 -15.38 -24.69 -10.28
C VAL A 115 -14.58 -25.94 -10.66
N ILE A 116 -14.14 -26.70 -9.66
CA ILE A 116 -13.37 -27.94 -9.84
C ILE A 116 -14.30 -29.14 -9.93
N SER A 117 -15.22 -29.29 -8.99
CA SER A 117 -16.19 -30.37 -8.98
C SER A 117 -17.50 -29.95 -8.31
N ARG A 118 -18.56 -30.71 -8.59
CA ARG A 118 -19.89 -30.50 -8.02
C ARG A 118 -20.38 -31.83 -7.45
N GLU A 119 -20.84 -31.82 -6.21
CA GLU A 119 -21.32 -33.00 -5.49
C GLU A 119 -22.73 -32.74 -4.97
N PHE A 120 -23.65 -33.68 -5.13
CA PHE A 120 -25.00 -33.56 -4.54
C PHE A 120 -25.02 -34.23 -3.17
N VAL A 121 -25.32 -33.44 -2.14
CA VAL A 121 -25.44 -33.90 -0.76
C VAL A 121 -26.92 -33.91 -0.38
N GLU A 122 -27.39 -35.03 0.12
CA GLU A 122 -28.75 -35.16 0.63
C GLU A 122 -28.80 -34.74 2.10
N ALA A 123 -29.61 -33.74 2.40
CA ALA A 123 -29.87 -33.33 3.77
C ALA A 123 -30.81 -34.31 4.47
N SER A 124 -30.84 -34.27 5.81
CA SER A 124 -31.66 -35.15 6.66
C SER A 124 -33.16 -35.17 6.33
N GLY A 125 -33.67 -34.18 5.58
CA GLY A 125 -35.06 -34.11 5.11
C GLY A 125 -35.26 -34.45 3.63
N GLY A 126 -34.33 -35.14 2.97
CA GLY A 126 -34.43 -35.55 1.55
C GLY A 126 -34.18 -34.44 0.52
N ARG A 127 -33.93 -33.20 0.96
CA ARG A 127 -33.51 -32.11 0.07
C ARG A 127 -32.07 -32.31 -0.38
N LYS A 128 -31.83 -32.26 -1.69
CA LYS A 128 -30.49 -32.35 -2.27
C LYS A 128 -29.91 -30.96 -2.49
N PHE A 129 -28.67 -30.76 -2.06
CA PHE A 129 -27.91 -29.52 -2.25
C PHE A 129 -26.71 -29.80 -3.15
N GLU A 130 -26.44 -28.88 -4.07
CA GLU A 130 -25.22 -28.91 -4.87
C GLU A 130 -24.08 -28.25 -4.09
N LYS A 131 -23.12 -29.07 -3.64
CA LYS A 131 -21.89 -28.63 -3.04
C LYS A 131 -20.85 -28.42 -4.14
N LEU A 132 -20.39 -27.18 -4.29
CA LEU A 132 -19.33 -26.82 -5.24
C LEU A 132 -17.96 -26.88 -4.57
N HIS A 133 -17.03 -27.59 -5.20
CA HIS A 133 -15.61 -27.49 -4.88
C HIS A 133 -14.98 -26.43 -5.77
N LEU A 134 -14.48 -25.37 -5.16
CA LEU A 134 -13.94 -24.20 -5.85
C LEU A 134 -12.42 -24.17 -5.73
N GLY A 135 -11.76 -23.87 -6.84
CA GLY A 135 -10.32 -23.69 -6.95
C GLY A 135 -9.88 -22.24 -6.76
N GLU A 136 -8.76 -21.90 -7.40
CA GLU A 136 -8.17 -20.56 -7.34
C GLU A 136 -9.03 -19.49 -8.02
N TYR A 137 -8.77 -18.23 -7.66
CA TYR A 137 -9.36 -17.07 -8.31
C TYR A 137 -8.67 -16.78 -9.63
N GLU A 138 -9.48 -16.67 -10.69
CA GLU A 138 -9.09 -16.10 -11.97
C GLU A 138 -9.56 -14.65 -12.03
N TRP A 139 -8.67 -13.75 -12.42
CA TRP A 139 -8.91 -12.31 -12.42
C TRP A 139 -8.97 -11.75 -13.83
N GLN A 140 -9.92 -10.86 -14.04
CA GLN A 140 -10.08 -10.10 -15.26
C GLN A 140 -9.70 -8.65 -15.01
N THR A 141 -9.10 -8.00 -16.00
CA THR A 141 -8.65 -6.62 -15.85
C THR A 141 -9.82 -5.64 -16.02
N TYR A 142 -9.63 -4.40 -15.57
CA TYR A 142 -10.59 -3.32 -15.80
C TYR A 142 -10.88 -3.12 -17.29
N GLY A 143 -9.86 -3.10 -18.14
CA GLY A 143 -10.00 -2.92 -19.58
C GLY A 143 -10.79 -4.07 -20.22
N ALA A 144 -10.39 -5.32 -19.96
CA ALA A 144 -11.07 -6.50 -20.52
C ALA A 144 -12.53 -6.64 -20.05
N THR A 145 -12.86 -6.08 -18.89
CA THR A 145 -14.24 -6.06 -18.37
C THR A 145 -15.05 -4.94 -19.02
N PHE A 146 -14.45 -3.76 -19.19
CA PHE A 146 -15.06 -2.64 -19.89
C PHE A 146 -15.40 -2.99 -21.34
N ASP A 147 -14.45 -3.59 -22.07
CA ASP A 147 -14.67 -4.02 -23.46
C ASP A 147 -15.85 -4.99 -23.57
N ARG A 148 -15.98 -5.93 -22.61
CA ARG A 148 -17.11 -6.86 -22.58
C ARG A 148 -18.44 -6.18 -22.29
N ALA A 149 -18.47 -5.23 -21.35
CA ALA A 149 -19.66 -4.44 -21.08
C ALA A 149 -20.08 -3.61 -22.31
N CYS A 150 -19.13 -2.97 -22.99
CA CYS A 150 -19.37 -2.22 -24.22
C CYS A 150 -19.87 -3.12 -25.36
N ASN A 151 -19.26 -4.29 -25.56
CA ASN A 151 -19.69 -5.24 -26.58
C ASN A 151 -21.10 -5.76 -26.32
N PHE A 152 -21.41 -6.08 -25.06
CA PHE A 152 -22.75 -6.51 -24.66
C PHE A 152 -23.79 -5.41 -24.88
N ALA A 153 -23.53 -4.18 -24.42
CA ALA A 153 -24.41 -3.04 -24.61
C ALA A 153 -24.61 -2.69 -26.09
N SER A 154 -23.55 -2.79 -26.90
CA SER A 154 -23.62 -2.58 -28.36
C SER A 154 -24.49 -3.65 -29.04
N GLY A 155 -24.46 -4.88 -28.54
CA GLY A 155 -25.34 -5.96 -28.99
C GLY A 155 -26.81 -5.66 -28.69
N LEU A 156 -27.12 -5.27 -27.45
CA LEU A 156 -28.47 -4.87 -27.05
C LEU A 156 -28.98 -3.69 -27.90
N ALA A 157 -28.16 -2.64 -28.03
CA ALA A 157 -28.53 -1.47 -28.82
C ALA A 157 -28.85 -1.77 -30.29
N LYS A 158 -28.23 -2.83 -30.86
CA LYS A 158 -28.49 -3.27 -32.24
C LYS A 158 -29.68 -4.22 -32.37
N LEU A 159 -29.99 -5.02 -31.34
CA LEU A 159 -30.98 -6.09 -31.41
C LEU A 159 -32.34 -5.73 -30.77
N GLY A 160 -32.39 -4.74 -29.88
CA GLY A 160 -33.61 -4.32 -29.18
C GLY A 160 -33.73 -4.96 -27.81
#